data_AF-A0A6D2JJN4-F1
#
_entry.id   AF-A0A6D2JJN4-F1
#
_cell.length_a   1.000
_cell.length_b   1.000
_cell.length_c   1.000
_cell.angle_alpha   90.00
_cell.angle_beta   90.00
_cell.angle_gamma   90.00
#
_symmetry.space_group_name_H-M   'P 1'
#
loop_
_entity.id
_entity.type
_entity.pdbx_description
1 polymer ?
#
loop_
_entity_poly.entity_id
_entity_poly.type
_entity_poly.pdbx_seq_one_letter_code
_entity_poly.pdbx_strand_id
1 'polypeptide(L)'
;MGVKHKVATPYHPQTSGQVEVSNRQIKAILEKTVSFTRKDWAARLDEALWAYRTAYKTPIGRSPFNLLYGKDCHLPVEVEYKALWAVKMLNFDIKAAQERRVMNLFELEEIRMNAYENSRIYKMRTKAAHDKLIRLKDFKVGDSVLLYNSKLRLFPGKLRSNGRDHSRFTKFYPMGPSLCSIKRGRNSQ
;
A
#
# COMPACT_ATOMS: atom_id res chain seq x y z
N MET A 1 17.89 -11.81 -15.03
CA MET A 1 17.31 -11.77 -13.66
C MET A 1 16.02 -12.60 -13.49
N GLY A 2 15.46 -13.28 -14.50
CA GLY A 2 14.31 -14.20 -14.28
C GLY A 2 13.03 -13.56 -13.72
N VAL A 3 12.91 -12.24 -13.73
CA VAL A 3 11.79 -11.50 -13.12
C VAL A 3 10.59 -11.52 -14.05
N LYS A 4 9.44 -12.01 -13.56
CA LYS A 4 8.15 -11.91 -14.26
C LYS A 4 7.51 -10.55 -13.96
N HIS A 5 7.43 -9.68 -14.96
CA HIS A 5 6.79 -8.37 -14.84
C HIS A 5 5.26 -8.51 -14.86
N LYS A 6 4.60 -8.08 -13.78
CA LYS A 6 3.13 -8.04 -13.69
C LYS A 6 2.66 -6.59 -13.85
N VAL A 7 1.90 -6.31 -14.91
CA VAL A 7 1.38 -4.97 -15.21
C VAL A 7 -0.04 -4.85 -14.68
N ALA A 8 -0.35 -3.76 -13.98
CA ALA A 8 -1.71 -3.45 -13.56
C ALA A 8 -2.58 -3.03 -14.75
N THR A 9 -3.90 -3.17 -14.64
CA THR A 9 -4.81 -2.64 -15.65
C THR A 9 -4.68 -1.11 -15.71
N PRO A 10 -4.69 -0.50 -16.91
CA PRO A 10 -4.64 0.96 -17.04
C PRO A 10 -5.74 1.61 -16.20
N TYR A 11 -5.39 2.67 -15.47
CA TYR A 11 -6.33 3.48 -14.66
C TYR A 11 -7.05 2.74 -13.52
N HIS A 12 -6.51 1.62 -13.04
CA HIS A 12 -6.98 0.99 -11.79
C HIS A 12 -5.96 1.17 -10.65
N PRO A 13 -5.86 2.39 -10.04
CA PRO A 13 -4.89 2.69 -9.00
C PRO A 13 -5.05 1.81 -7.74
N GLN A 14 -6.27 1.29 -7.50
CA GLN A 14 -6.54 0.32 -6.44
C GLN A 14 -5.69 -0.95 -6.55
N THR A 15 -5.28 -1.36 -7.75
CA THR A 15 -4.38 -2.52 -7.97
C THR A 15 -3.02 -2.31 -7.30
N SER A 16 -2.55 -1.06 -7.22
CA SER A 16 -1.25 -0.69 -6.61
C SER A 16 -1.44 0.10 -5.30
N GLY A 17 -2.58 -0.08 -4.63
CA GLY A 17 -2.96 0.72 -3.46
C GLY A 17 -1.94 0.69 -2.32
N GLN A 18 -1.19 -0.41 -2.15
CA GLN A 18 -0.10 -0.48 -1.16
C GLN A 18 1.02 0.53 -1.46
N VAL A 19 1.49 0.60 -2.71
CA VAL A 19 2.53 1.54 -3.13
C VAL A 19 2.05 2.98 -2.99
N GLU A 20 0.79 3.25 -3.33
CA GLU A 20 0.21 4.59 -3.16
C GLU A 20 0.14 5.05 -1.71
N VAL A 21 -0.21 4.14 -0.79
CA VAL A 21 -0.24 4.43 0.66
C VAL A 21 1.17 4.68 1.18
N SER A 22 2.14 3.85 0.81
CA SER A 22 3.55 4.03 1.19
C SER A 22 4.09 5.37 0.67
N ASN A 23 3.84 5.69 -0.59
CA ASN A 23 4.25 6.97 -1.19
C ASN A 23 3.64 8.17 -0.47
N ARG A 24 2.37 8.08 -0.04
CA ARG A 24 1.74 9.14 0.74
C ARG A 24 2.41 9.33 2.10
N GLN A 25 2.77 8.25 2.78
CA GLN A 25 3.45 8.32 4.07
C GLN A 25 4.85 8.92 3.95
N ILE A 26 5.63 8.51 2.95
CA ILE A 26 6.97 9.05 2.70
C ILE A 26 6.89 10.54 2.37
N LYS A 27 5.93 10.95 1.52
CA LYS A 27 5.68 12.37 1.23
C LYS A 27 5.34 13.15 2.49
N ALA A 28 4.46 12.63 3.35
CA ALA A 28 4.10 13.30 4.60
C ALA A 28 5.27 13.46 5.58
N ILE A 29 6.25 12.53 5.56
CA ILE A 29 7.49 12.66 6.35
C ILE A 29 8.37 13.76 5.74
N LEU A 30 8.60 13.72 4.42
CA LEU A 30 9.40 14.72 3.72
C LEU A 30 8.81 16.13 3.83
N GLU A 31 7.49 16.27 3.77
CA GLU A 31 6.81 17.56 3.97
C GLU A 31 7.11 18.20 5.33
N LYS A 32 7.47 17.40 6.35
CA LYS A 32 7.81 17.87 7.69
C LYS A 32 9.31 18.08 7.91
N THR A 33 10.17 17.36 7.18
CA THR A 33 11.63 17.39 7.39
C THR A 33 12.36 18.32 6.43
N VAL A 34 11.79 18.58 5.25
CA VAL A 34 12.40 19.40 4.21
C VAL A 34 12.19 20.89 4.52
N SER A 35 13.21 21.70 4.25
CA SER A 35 13.14 23.15 4.42
C SER A 35 12.02 23.79 3.57
N PHE A 36 11.62 25.00 3.92
CA PHE A 36 10.62 25.77 3.15
C PHE A 36 10.96 25.88 1.66
N THR A 37 12.25 25.87 1.32
CA THR A 37 12.74 26.00 -0.05
C THR A 37 12.56 24.73 -0.90
N ARG A 38 12.30 23.57 -0.27
CA ARG A 38 12.09 22.26 -0.90
C ARG A 38 13.23 21.76 -1.81
N LYS A 39 14.41 22.35 -1.74
CA LYS A 39 15.58 21.97 -2.55
C LYS A 39 16.41 20.84 -1.93
N ASP A 40 16.24 20.60 -0.63
CA ASP A 40 16.98 19.65 0.18
C ASP A 40 16.31 18.26 0.30
N TRP A 41 15.24 18.00 -0.45
CA TRP A 41 14.48 16.75 -0.33
C TRP A 41 15.30 15.49 -0.59
N ALA A 42 16.26 15.54 -1.51
CA ALA A 42 17.11 14.41 -1.84
C ALA A 42 18.03 14.05 -0.66
N ALA A 43 18.61 15.06 0.00
CA ALA A 43 19.45 14.86 1.18
C ALA A 43 18.65 14.32 2.39
N ARG A 44 17.37 14.69 2.49
CA ARG A 44 16.46 14.22 3.56
C ARG A 44 15.79 12.87 3.27
N LEU A 45 15.99 12.30 2.08
CA LEU A 45 15.30 11.08 1.66
C LEU A 45 15.71 9.88 2.52
N ASP A 46 16.99 9.73 2.85
CA ASP A 46 17.48 8.61 3.65
C ASP A 46 16.92 8.64 5.07
N GLU A 47 16.87 9.82 5.70
CA GLU A 47 16.25 10.03 7.00
C GLU A 47 14.74 9.71 6.97
N ALA A 48 14.05 10.16 5.90
CA ALA A 48 12.61 9.89 5.74
C ALA A 48 12.32 8.39 5.53
N LEU A 49 13.16 7.70 4.75
CA LEU A 49 13.07 6.26 4.55
C LEU A 49 13.38 5.50 5.84
N TRP A 50 14.37 5.94 6.60
CA TRP A 50 14.67 5.37 7.92
C TRP A 50 13.47 5.47 8.85
N ALA A 51 12.91 6.67 9.02
CA ALA A 51 11.72 6.90 9.83
C ALA A 51 10.54 6.05 9.35
N TYR A 52 10.33 5.92 8.03
CA TYR A 52 9.26 5.08 7.49
C TYR A 52 9.44 3.60 7.83
N ARG A 53 10.67 3.08 7.75
CA ARG A 53 11.01 1.67 7.97
C ARG A 53 10.95 1.27 9.44
N THR A 54 11.30 2.16 10.35
CA THR A 54 11.31 1.89 11.80
C THR A 54 9.95 2.19 12.45
N ALA A 55 9.14 3.07 11.86
CA ALA A 55 7.81 3.38 12.39
C ALA A 55 6.85 2.18 12.35
N TYR A 56 6.14 1.99 13.46
CA TYR A 56 5.09 0.99 13.60
C TYR A 56 3.91 1.26 12.65
N LYS A 57 3.37 0.21 12.02
CA LYS A 57 2.22 0.30 11.12
C LYS A 57 1.03 -0.43 11.72
N THR A 58 0.03 0.31 12.19
CA THR A 58 -1.20 -0.24 12.79
C THR A 58 -1.91 -1.29 11.93
N PRO A 59 -2.05 -1.16 10.60
CA PRO A 59 -2.71 -2.19 9.79
C PRO A 59 -2.00 -3.54 9.76
N ILE A 60 -0.68 -3.54 10.01
CA ILE A 60 0.17 -4.74 9.96
C ILE A 60 0.54 -5.21 11.36
N GLY A 61 0.49 -4.31 12.35
CA GLY A 61 0.86 -4.59 13.74
C GLY A 61 2.38 -4.62 13.97
N ARG A 62 3.20 -4.12 13.04
CA ARG A 62 4.67 -4.14 13.15
C ARG A 62 5.32 -3.05 12.30
N SER A 63 6.61 -2.80 12.49
CA SER A 63 7.42 -1.93 11.62
C SER A 63 7.93 -2.69 10.38
N PRO A 64 8.11 -2.03 9.21
CA PRO A 64 8.69 -2.66 8.03
C PRO A 64 10.07 -3.27 8.27
N PHE A 65 10.91 -2.64 9.10
CA PHE A 65 12.23 -3.14 9.46
C PHE A 65 12.14 -4.50 10.17
N ASN A 66 11.24 -4.61 11.14
CA ASN A 66 11.10 -5.85 11.89
C ASN A 66 10.55 -7.00 11.02
N LEU A 67 9.70 -6.73 10.03
CA LEU A 67 9.24 -7.77 9.09
C LEU A 67 10.36 -8.35 8.22
N LEU A 68 11.40 -7.55 7.98
CA LEU A 68 12.54 -7.96 7.16
C LEU A 68 13.57 -8.73 8.00
N TYR A 69 13.90 -8.23 9.19
CA TYR A 69 15.02 -8.73 10.00
C TYR A 69 14.61 -9.50 11.27
N GLY A 70 13.33 -9.48 11.64
CA GLY A 70 12.80 -10.18 12.82
C GLY A 70 13.11 -9.50 14.14
N LYS A 71 13.95 -8.47 14.15
CA LYS A 71 14.34 -7.71 15.35
C LYS A 71 13.87 -6.26 15.26
N ASP A 72 13.72 -5.61 16.42
CA ASP A 72 13.41 -4.19 16.46
C ASP A 72 14.67 -3.38 16.12
N CYS A 73 14.47 -2.21 15.53
CA CYS A 73 15.58 -1.34 15.18
C CYS A 73 16.00 -0.56 16.42
N HIS A 74 17.24 -0.75 16.86
CA HIS A 74 17.82 0.01 17.97
C HIS A 74 18.56 1.24 17.43
N LEU A 75 18.34 2.39 18.06
CA LEU A 75 19.14 3.58 17.73
C LEU A 75 20.59 3.35 18.17
N PRO A 76 21.60 3.89 17.45
CA PRO A 76 23.01 3.72 17.82
C PRO A 76 23.34 4.10 19.28
N VAL A 77 22.56 5.01 19.88
CA VAL A 77 22.69 5.39 21.30
C VAL A 77 22.25 4.30 22.26
N GLU A 78 21.31 3.44 21.87
CA GLU A 78 20.80 2.33 22.69
C GLU A 78 21.73 1.11 22.64
N VAL A 79 22.55 1.01 21.59
CA VAL A 79 23.51 -0.08 21.38
C VAL A 79 24.87 0.32 21.93
N GLU A 80 24.97 0.50 23.25
CA GLU A 80 26.26 0.74 23.89
C GLU A 80 27.25 -0.43 23.63
N TYR A 81 28.55 -0.14 23.70
CA TYR A 81 29.68 -1.04 23.42
C TYR A 81 29.59 -2.44 24.09
N LYS A 82 28.95 -2.53 25.26
CA LYS A 82 28.77 -3.79 26.00
C LYS A 82 27.86 -4.80 25.27
N ALA A 83 26.82 -4.33 24.58
CA ALA A 83 25.91 -5.20 23.83
C ALA A 83 26.61 -5.80 22.59
N LEU A 84 27.41 -4.99 21.89
CA LEU A 84 28.21 -5.45 20.75
C LEU A 84 29.25 -6.49 21.16
N TRP A 85 29.90 -6.29 22.31
CA TRP A 85 30.88 -7.25 22.83
C TRP A 85 30.22 -8.58 23.21
N ALA A 86 29.05 -8.54 23.87
CA ALA A 86 28.28 -9.74 24.20
C ALA A 86 27.85 -10.50 22.93
N VAL A 87 27.33 -9.81 21.90
CA VAL A 87 26.98 -10.42 20.61
C VAL A 87 28.20 -11.04 19.94
N LYS A 88 29.35 -10.37 20.00
CA LYS A 88 30.61 -10.90 19.46
C LYS A 88 31.03 -12.18 20.20
N MET A 89 30.97 -12.20 21.53
CA MET A 89 31.27 -13.38 22.35
C MET A 89 30.34 -14.57 22.03
N LEU A 90 29.03 -14.31 21.90
CA LEU A 90 28.02 -15.32 21.58
C LEU A 90 28.19 -15.94 20.18
N ASN A 91 28.88 -15.26 19.26
CA ASN A 91 29.15 -15.78 17.91
C ASN A 91 30.41 -16.66 17.82
N PHE A 92 31.22 -16.77 18.89
CA PHE A 92 32.40 -17.66 18.88
C PHE A 92 32.06 -19.14 19.05
N ASP A 93 30.98 -19.46 19.78
CA ASP A 93 30.48 -20.83 19.84
C ASP A 93 29.63 -21.13 18.61
N ILE A 94 30.21 -21.85 17.66
CA ILE A 94 29.61 -22.17 16.36
C ILE A 94 28.32 -22.97 16.54
N LYS A 95 28.27 -23.92 17.48
CA LYS A 95 27.10 -24.81 17.64
C LYS A 95 25.94 -24.04 18.25
N ALA A 96 26.17 -23.31 19.34
CA ALA A 96 25.15 -22.47 19.96
C ALA A 96 24.67 -21.35 19.01
N ALA A 97 25.58 -20.76 18.24
CA ALA A 97 25.22 -19.74 17.25
C ALA A 97 24.36 -20.32 16.12
N GLN A 98 24.64 -21.54 15.66
CA GLN A 98 23.85 -22.22 14.64
C GLN A 98 22.42 -22.50 15.12
N GLU A 99 22.26 -23.07 16.32
CA GLU A 99 20.94 -23.34 16.91
C GLU A 99 20.13 -22.05 17.08
N ARG A 100 20.76 -20.97 17.56
CA ARG A 100 20.10 -19.65 17.66
C ARG A 100 19.67 -19.08 16.33
N ARG A 101 20.45 -19.26 15.25
CA ARG A 101 20.06 -18.79 13.91
C ARG A 101 18.80 -19.49 13.42
N VAL A 102 18.69 -20.80 13.66
CA VAL A 102 17.49 -21.58 13.33
C VAL A 102 16.29 -21.05 14.10
N MET A 103 16.43 -20.82 15.41
CA MET A 103 15.35 -20.23 16.23
C MET A 103 14.94 -18.84 15.73
N ASN A 104 15.90 -17.96 15.42
CA ASN A 104 15.62 -16.63 14.87
C ASN A 104 14.85 -16.69 13.53
N LEU A 105 15.06 -17.72 12.71
CA LEU A 105 14.31 -17.90 11.46
C LEU A 105 12.85 -18.28 11.73
N PHE A 106 12.60 -19.14 12.72
CA PHE A 106 11.23 -19.48 13.14
C PHE A 106 10.50 -18.27 13.73
N GLU A 107 11.16 -17.50 14.60
CA GLU A 107 10.62 -16.23 15.12
C GLU A 107 10.26 -15.26 13.98
N LEU A 108 11.13 -15.12 12.98
CA LEU A 108 10.89 -14.25 11.83
C LEU A 108 9.67 -14.69 11.01
N GLU A 109 9.49 -15.99 10.83
CA GLU A 109 8.34 -16.52 10.11
C GLU A 109 7.03 -16.30 10.88
N GLU A 110 7.06 -16.49 12.20
CA GLU A 110 5.92 -16.21 13.07
C GLU A 110 5.51 -14.73 13.00
N ILE A 111 6.48 -13.81 13.06
CA ILE A 111 6.26 -12.37 12.90
C ILE A 111 5.56 -12.06 11.57
N ARG A 112 6.00 -12.68 10.48
CA ARG A 112 5.40 -12.49 9.15
C ARG A 112 3.98 -13.04 9.08
N MET A 113 3.75 -14.23 9.62
CA MET A 113 2.42 -14.85 9.68
C MET A 113 1.43 -13.98 10.45
N ASN A 114 1.83 -13.49 11.63
CA ASN A 114 1.03 -12.58 12.44
C ASN A 114 0.70 -11.27 11.68
N ALA A 115 1.69 -10.72 10.98
CA ALA A 115 1.50 -9.52 10.15
C ALA A 115 0.52 -9.74 8.98
N TYR A 116 0.56 -10.91 8.34
CA TYR A 116 -0.39 -11.27 7.29
C TYR A 116 -1.81 -11.36 7.83
N GLU A 117 -2.01 -12.04 8.97
CA GLU A 117 -3.34 -12.17 9.58
C GLU A 117 -3.88 -10.82 10.05
N ASN A 118 -3.05 -10.00 10.70
CA ASN A 118 -3.42 -8.63 11.09
C ASN A 118 -3.86 -7.78 9.89
N SER A 119 -3.09 -7.81 8.80
CA SER A 119 -3.43 -7.10 7.56
C SER A 119 -4.74 -7.61 6.96
N ARG A 120 -4.99 -8.93 6.99
CA ARG A 120 -6.23 -9.54 6.52
C ARG A 120 -7.41 -9.06 7.35
N ILE A 121 -7.32 -9.14 8.68
CA ILE A 121 -8.36 -8.69 9.62
C ILE A 121 -8.65 -7.19 9.42
N TYR A 122 -7.61 -6.37 9.33
CA TYR A 122 -7.75 -4.93 9.11
C TYR A 122 -8.54 -4.64 7.83
N LYS A 123 -8.14 -5.25 6.70
CA LYS A 123 -8.85 -5.09 5.41
C LYS A 123 -10.30 -5.55 5.49
N MET A 124 -10.56 -6.69 6.15
CA MET A 124 -11.93 -7.19 6.35
C MET A 124 -12.79 -6.21 7.14
N ARG A 125 -12.28 -5.66 8.24
CA ARG A 125 -12.97 -4.64 9.04
C ARG A 125 -13.23 -3.36 8.26
N THR A 126 -12.22 -2.86 7.53
CA THR A 126 -12.36 -1.66 6.69
C THR A 126 -13.40 -1.87 5.59
N LYS A 127 -13.39 -3.03 4.93
CA LYS A 127 -14.38 -3.39 3.91
C LYS A 127 -15.79 -3.44 4.51
N ALA A 128 -15.98 -4.14 5.62
CA ALA A 128 -17.29 -4.23 6.28
C ALA A 128 -17.83 -2.85 6.69
N ALA A 129 -16.96 -1.96 7.19
CA ALA A 129 -17.34 -0.58 7.51
C ALA A 129 -17.70 0.23 6.26
N HIS A 130 -16.95 0.06 5.17
CA HIS A 130 -17.24 0.72 3.90
C HIS A 130 -18.56 0.22 3.30
N ASP A 131 -18.77 -1.09 3.24
CA ASP A 131 -19.95 -1.72 2.65
C ASP A 131 -21.24 -1.29 3.37
N LYS A 132 -21.19 -1.07 4.69
CA LYS A 132 -22.32 -0.50 5.47
C LYS A 132 -22.74 0.90 5.01
N LEU A 133 -21.81 1.68 4.45
CA LEU A 133 -22.06 3.04 3.97
C LEU A 133 -22.47 3.08 2.48
N ILE A 134 -22.35 1.96 1.76
CA ILE A 134 -22.72 1.89 0.35
C ILE A 134 -24.26 1.82 0.26
N ARG A 135 -24.85 2.83 -0.37
CA ARG A 135 -26.23 2.74 -0.83
C ARG A 135 -26.25 1.89 -2.11
N LEU A 136 -26.78 0.68 -2.00
CA LEU A 136 -27.03 -0.17 -3.16
C LEU A 136 -27.95 0.56 -4.13
N LYS A 137 -27.49 0.70 -5.38
CA LYS A 137 -28.25 1.30 -6.46
C LYS A 137 -28.37 0.24 -7.55
N ASP A 138 -29.57 -0.30 -7.70
CA ASP A 138 -29.86 -1.26 -8.74
C ASP A 138 -30.02 -0.52 -10.06
N PHE A 139 -29.22 -0.92 -11.05
CA PHE A 139 -29.31 -0.40 -12.41
C PHE A 139 -29.99 -1.43 -13.31
N LYS A 140 -30.99 -0.98 -14.06
CA LYS A 140 -31.65 -1.78 -15.10
C LYS A 140 -31.04 -1.46 -16.45
N VAL A 141 -31.11 -2.44 -17.36
CA VAL A 141 -30.70 -2.24 -18.76
C VAL A 141 -31.57 -1.13 -19.36
N GLY A 142 -30.94 -0.07 -19.86
CA GLY A 142 -31.61 1.15 -20.33
C GLY A 142 -31.46 2.37 -19.43
N ASP A 143 -31.02 2.20 -18.17
CA ASP A 143 -30.78 3.33 -17.28
C ASP A 143 -29.65 4.23 -17.80
N SER A 144 -29.85 5.54 -17.66
CA SER A 144 -28.81 6.52 -17.99
C SER A 144 -27.78 6.57 -16.86
N VAL A 145 -26.55 6.15 -17.17
CA VAL A 145 -25.43 6.15 -16.23
C VAL A 145 -24.38 7.16 -16.68
N LEU A 146 -23.77 7.83 -15.70
CA LEU A 146 -22.66 8.73 -15.96
C LEU A 146 -21.38 7.92 -16.12
N LEU A 147 -20.77 8.01 -17.30
CA LEU A 147 -19.46 7.44 -17.55
C LEU A 147 -18.37 8.43 -17.12
N TYR A 148 -17.49 7.99 -16.22
CA TYR A 148 -16.30 8.77 -15.90
C TYR A 148 -15.29 8.67 -17.05
N ASN A 149 -15.03 9.79 -17.73
CA ASN A 149 -14.05 9.88 -18.81
C ASN A 149 -12.77 10.58 -18.31
N SER A 150 -11.72 9.81 -18.04
CA SER A 150 -10.46 10.31 -17.47
C SER A 150 -9.64 11.20 -18.41
N LYS A 151 -9.95 11.23 -19.72
CA LYS A 151 -9.25 12.06 -20.72
C LYS A 151 -9.73 13.51 -20.73
N LEU A 152 -10.94 13.77 -20.27
CA LEU A 152 -11.49 15.12 -20.14
C LEU A 152 -11.12 15.68 -18.76
N ARG A 153 -9.83 16.01 -18.58
CA ARG A 153 -9.34 16.72 -17.39
C ARG A 153 -9.79 18.18 -17.40
N LEU A 154 -11.10 18.44 -17.38
CA LEU A 154 -11.60 19.81 -17.37
C LEU A 154 -11.44 20.50 -15.99
N PHE A 155 -11.21 19.76 -14.88
CA PHE A 155 -11.06 20.35 -13.54
C PHE A 155 -10.15 19.53 -12.59
N PRO A 156 -9.47 20.18 -11.62
CA PRO A 156 -8.67 19.50 -10.59
C PRO A 156 -9.57 18.98 -9.45
N GLY A 157 -9.66 17.65 -9.27
CA GLY A 157 -10.37 17.03 -8.14
C GLY A 157 -10.69 15.54 -8.34
N LYS A 158 -10.69 14.74 -7.26
CA LYS A 158 -10.84 13.27 -7.30
C LYS A 158 -12.26 12.76 -7.60
N LEU A 159 -13.30 13.60 -7.50
CA LEU A 159 -14.70 13.23 -7.70
C LEU A 159 -15.53 14.41 -8.19
N ARG A 160 -15.44 14.77 -9.48
CA ARG A 160 -16.44 15.63 -10.12
C ARG A 160 -16.60 15.25 -11.59
N SER A 161 -17.70 14.56 -11.92
CA SER A 161 -18.23 14.49 -13.29
C SER A 161 -19.41 15.45 -13.37
N ASN A 162 -19.26 16.57 -14.09
CA ASN A 162 -20.43 17.35 -14.50
C ASN A 162 -21.16 16.57 -15.59
N GLY A 163 -22.44 16.24 -15.35
CA GLY A 163 -23.27 15.46 -16.26
C GLY A 163 -23.55 16.21 -17.56
N ARG A 164 -22.86 15.85 -18.64
CA ARG A 164 -23.23 16.24 -20.00
C ARG A 164 -23.39 15.07 -20.97
N ASP A 165 -22.76 13.92 -20.73
CA ASP A 165 -22.90 12.75 -21.62
C ASP A 165 -23.65 11.60 -20.93
N HIS A 166 -24.95 11.51 -21.21
CA HIS A 166 -25.80 10.40 -20.77
C HIS A 166 -25.50 9.16 -21.61
N SER A 167 -24.88 8.15 -21.02
CA SER A 167 -24.65 6.85 -21.66
C SER A 167 -25.71 5.85 -21.21
N ARG A 168 -26.31 5.09 -22.13
CA ARG A 168 -27.30 4.05 -21.78
C ARG A 168 -26.59 2.76 -21.36
N PHE A 169 -26.95 2.26 -20.19
CA PHE A 169 -26.44 1.00 -19.65
C PHE A 169 -26.89 -0.18 -20.51
N THR A 170 -25.96 -0.92 -21.13
CA THR A 170 -26.30 -1.90 -22.20
C THR A 170 -26.21 -3.37 -21.79
N LYS A 171 -25.41 -3.79 -20.79
CA LYS A 171 -25.37 -5.19 -20.26
C LYS A 171 -24.43 -5.39 -19.05
N PHE A 172 -24.77 -6.36 -18.20
CA PHE A 172 -23.91 -6.93 -17.14
C PHE A 172 -23.11 -8.16 -17.68
N TYR A 173 -21.85 -8.33 -17.27
CA TYR A 173 -21.08 -9.57 -17.43
C TYR A 173 -20.62 -10.08 -16.05
N PRO A 174 -20.82 -11.36 -15.70
CA PRO A 174 -20.60 -11.89 -14.36
C PRO A 174 -19.16 -12.40 -14.15
N MET A 175 -18.12 -11.63 -14.50
CA MET A 175 -16.72 -12.02 -14.25
C MET A 175 -15.84 -10.79 -13.92
N GLY A 176 -15.61 -10.53 -12.63
CA GLY A 176 -14.67 -9.48 -12.18
C GLY A 176 -15.12 -8.05 -12.49
N PRO A 177 -14.33 -7.01 -12.14
CA PRO A 177 -14.80 -5.62 -12.06
C PRO A 177 -15.44 -5.20 -13.37
N SER A 178 -16.75 -4.96 -13.28
CA SER A 178 -17.74 -4.59 -14.29
C SER A 178 -17.15 -3.85 -15.51
N LEU A 179 -16.71 -4.61 -16.51
CA LEU A 179 -16.45 -4.12 -17.86
C LEU A 179 -17.80 -3.82 -18.54
N CYS A 180 -18.19 -2.55 -18.54
CA CYS A 180 -19.33 -2.05 -19.31
C CYS A 180 -18.89 -1.79 -20.76
N SER A 181 -19.50 -2.48 -21.72
CA SER A 181 -19.39 -2.11 -23.14
C SER A 181 -20.37 -0.98 -23.45
N ILE A 182 -19.87 0.15 -23.96
CA ILE A 182 -20.65 1.36 -24.26
C ILE A 182 -20.64 1.56 -25.76
N LYS A 183 -21.80 1.41 -26.41
CA LYS A 183 -21.98 1.84 -27.80
C LYS A 183 -22.23 3.35 -27.82
N ARG A 184 -21.27 4.12 -28.34
CA ARG A 184 -21.53 5.51 -28.73
C ARG A 184 -22.44 5.48 -29.96
N GLY A 185 -23.71 5.86 -29.80
CA GLY A 185 -24.53 6.21 -30.94
C GLY A 185 -23.91 7.43 -31.62
N ARG A 186 -23.41 7.27 -32.84
CA ARG A 186 -23.17 8.42 -33.72
C ARG A 186 -24.56 8.87 -34.17
N ASN A 187 -25.00 10.03 -33.67
CA ASN A 187 -26.06 10.76 -34.35
C ASN A 187 -25.42 11.41 -35.58
N SER A 188 -25.64 10.82 -36.74
CA SER A 188 -25.53 11.50 -38.03
C SER A 188 -26.95 11.88 -38.46
N GLN A 189 -27.22 13.19 -38.43
CA GLN A 189 -28.15 13.81 -39.37
C GLN A 189 -27.54 13.73 -40.77
#